data_AF-A0A523R0D5-F1
#
_entry.id   AF-A0A523R0D5-F1
#
_cell.length_a   1.000
_cell.length_b   1.000
_cell.length_c   1.000
_cell.angle_alpha   90.00
_cell.angle_beta   90.00
_cell.angle_gamma   90.00
#
_symmetry.space_group_name_H-M   'P 1'
#
loop_
_entity.id
_entity.type
_entity.pdbx_description
1 polymer ?
#
loop_
_entity_poly.entity_id
_entity_poly.type
_entity_poly.pdbx_seq_one_letter_code
_entity_poly.pdbx_strand_id
1 'polypeptide(L)'
;MKRLFSIFIILFICRGIGAEWLQDSIINDRNARCRTGYNVARGIAADGNNIYAVWTEGWYNIFLRAKLGGNWTNSEKISVGSPGGIYGISAYPAIAVRNGEVYVVWEDYRTRDFEIFYRKFSGGWGSPIPLSGDPAESRVPVITVTDGGKIFLIWQDERTGTYEIYSKIYSNGTWGATEKLSSNTLYAGFPTVTHYGETVYAVWEEIENNGYELYTSTYSGG
;
A
#
# COMPACT_ATOMS: atom_id res chain seq x y z
N MET A 1 -27.80 -45.14 45.91
CA MET A 1 -26.65 -44.38 45.40
C MET A 1 -26.34 -44.83 43.97
N LYS A 2 -26.74 -44.05 42.95
CA LYS A 2 -26.43 -44.32 41.54
C LYS A 2 -25.11 -43.63 41.19
N ARG A 3 -24.11 -44.38 40.73
CA ARG A 3 -22.83 -43.84 40.24
C ARG A 3 -23.01 -43.40 38.79
N LEU A 4 -22.82 -42.11 38.50
CA LEU A 4 -22.69 -41.61 37.13
C LEU A 4 -21.26 -41.91 36.63
N PHE A 5 -21.16 -42.62 35.51
CA PHE A 5 -19.93 -42.68 34.73
C PHE A 5 -19.86 -41.42 33.85
N SER A 6 -18.85 -40.59 34.05
CA SER A 6 -18.53 -39.50 33.12
C SER A 6 -17.65 -40.06 32.01
N ILE A 7 -18.19 -40.10 30.80
CA ILE A 7 -17.45 -40.42 29.58
C ILE A 7 -16.66 -39.16 29.19
N PHE A 8 -15.33 -39.23 29.24
CA PHE A 8 -14.47 -38.22 28.62
C PHE A 8 -14.45 -38.47 27.12
N ILE A 9 -15.13 -37.62 26.35
CA ILE A 9 -14.92 -37.54 24.90
C ILE A 9 -13.63 -36.74 24.69
N ILE A 10 -12.54 -37.43 24.35
CA ILE A 10 -11.35 -36.78 23.82
C ILE A 10 -11.67 -36.41 22.38
N LEU A 11 -11.96 -35.13 22.14
CA LEU A 11 -12.15 -34.59 20.79
C LEU A 11 -10.77 -34.49 20.13
N PHE A 12 -10.42 -35.48 19.29
CA PHE A 12 -9.34 -35.32 18.33
C PHE A 12 -9.80 -34.29 17.29
N ILE A 13 -9.36 -33.04 17.44
CA ILE A 13 -9.42 -32.09 16.32
C ILE A 13 -8.37 -32.57 15.33
N CYS A 14 -8.84 -33.30 14.32
CA CYS A 14 -8.08 -33.55 13.12
C CYS A 14 -7.84 -32.17 12.48
N ARG A 15 -6.67 -31.56 12.73
CA ARG A 15 -6.24 -30.41 11.92
C ARG A 15 -6.11 -30.93 10.51
N GLY A 16 -6.94 -30.41 9.61
CA GLY A 16 -6.96 -30.85 8.23
C GLY A 16 -5.56 -30.72 7.65
N ILE A 17 -5.10 -31.73 6.93
CA ILE A 17 -3.84 -31.72 6.18
C ILE A 17 -3.95 -30.85 4.91
N GLY A 18 -4.95 -29.95 4.87
CA GLY A 18 -5.28 -29.09 3.74
C GLY A 18 -4.83 -27.66 4.02
N ALA A 19 -4.67 -26.88 2.95
CA ALA A 19 -4.58 -25.44 3.06
C ALA A 19 -5.87 -24.91 3.72
N GLU A 20 -5.76 -24.51 4.98
CA GLU A 20 -6.85 -23.94 5.77
C GLU A 20 -6.50 -22.51 6.18
N TRP A 21 -7.51 -21.63 6.19
CA TRP A 21 -7.35 -20.33 6.82
C TRP A 21 -7.14 -20.53 8.31
N LEU A 22 -6.05 -19.98 8.85
CA LEU A 22 -5.85 -19.93 10.29
C LEU A 22 -6.82 -18.93 10.91
N GLN A 23 -7.11 -19.12 12.20
CA GLN A 23 -7.89 -18.15 12.98
C GLN A 23 -7.28 -16.75 12.87
N ASP A 24 -8.15 -15.75 12.73
CA ASP A 24 -7.79 -14.34 12.65
C ASP A 24 -7.14 -13.84 13.96
N SER A 25 -6.31 -12.80 13.84
CA SER A 25 -5.69 -12.15 14.99
C SER A 25 -5.54 -10.66 14.76
N ILE A 26 -5.70 -9.88 15.83
CA ILE A 26 -5.54 -8.42 15.80
C ILE A 26 -4.06 -8.10 15.65
N ILE A 27 -3.72 -7.24 14.68
CA ILE A 27 -2.34 -6.86 14.39
C ILE A 27 -1.98 -5.43 14.82
N ASN A 28 -2.95 -4.56 15.11
CA ASN A 28 -2.73 -3.17 15.55
C ASN A 28 -2.78 -3.02 17.08
N ASP A 29 -2.37 -1.86 17.59
CA ASP A 29 -2.52 -1.53 19.01
C ASP A 29 -4.01 -1.25 19.33
N ARG A 30 -4.54 -1.98 20.31
CA ARG A 30 -5.97 -1.92 20.67
C ARG A 30 -6.32 -0.49 21.06
N ASN A 31 -7.48 -0.01 20.60
CA ASN A 31 -8.13 1.27 20.95
C ASN A 31 -7.91 2.48 20.00
N ALA A 32 -7.48 2.25 18.75
CA ALA A 32 -7.49 3.29 17.71
C ALA A 32 -8.42 2.93 16.53
N ARG A 33 -8.99 3.95 15.86
CA ARG A 33 -9.74 3.77 14.60
C ARG A 33 -8.75 3.43 13.48
N CYS A 34 -8.63 2.14 13.14
CA CYS A 34 -7.70 1.65 12.13
C CYS A 34 -8.44 1.21 10.86
N ARG A 35 -7.85 1.48 9.69
CA ARG A 35 -8.36 1.09 8.37
C ARG A 35 -7.20 0.72 7.45
N THR A 36 -7.37 -0.31 6.63
CA THR A 36 -6.42 -0.71 5.58
C THR A 36 -6.43 0.24 4.37
N GLY A 37 -7.44 1.12 4.26
CA GLY A 37 -7.63 2.11 3.18
C GLY A 37 -9.07 2.07 2.63
N TYR A 38 -9.51 3.12 1.91
CA TYR A 38 -10.66 3.05 0.97
C TYR A 38 -10.22 2.91 -0.50
N ASN A 39 -8.94 2.63 -0.74
CA ASN A 39 -8.39 2.41 -2.07
C ASN A 39 -7.97 0.95 -2.29
N VAL A 40 -7.76 0.60 -3.56
CA VAL A 40 -7.23 -0.69 -4.05
C VAL A 40 -5.74 -0.92 -3.72
N ALA A 41 -5.13 -0.09 -2.88
CA ALA A 41 -3.73 -0.21 -2.51
C ALA A 41 -3.45 -1.48 -1.68
N ARG A 42 -2.34 -2.14 -2.01
CA ARG A 42 -1.83 -3.26 -1.22
C ARG A 42 -1.30 -2.73 0.10
N GLY A 43 -2.09 -2.89 1.17
CA GLY A 43 -1.67 -2.65 2.54
C GLY A 43 -0.78 -3.76 3.13
N ILE A 44 -0.37 -4.75 2.32
CA ILE A 44 0.43 -5.89 2.75
C ILE A 44 1.40 -6.33 1.66
N ALA A 45 2.61 -6.72 2.04
CA ALA A 45 3.63 -7.28 1.15
C ALA A 45 4.42 -8.39 1.87
N ALA A 46 5.02 -9.28 1.09
CA ALA A 46 5.82 -10.40 1.58
C ALA A 46 7.21 -10.40 0.94
N ASP A 47 8.20 -10.82 1.70
CA ASP A 47 9.57 -11.05 1.23
C ASP A 47 10.13 -12.30 1.94
N GLY A 48 10.14 -13.41 1.20
CA GLY A 48 10.30 -14.74 1.79
C GLY A 48 9.23 -15.03 2.85
N ASN A 49 9.66 -15.35 4.08
CA ASN A 49 8.78 -15.62 5.21
C ASN A 49 8.37 -14.36 6.00
N ASN A 50 8.88 -13.20 5.61
CA ASN A 50 8.59 -11.95 6.29
C ASN A 50 7.35 -11.31 5.66
N ILE A 51 6.43 -10.83 6.50
CA ILE A 51 5.21 -10.14 6.08
C ILE A 51 5.29 -8.70 6.59
N TYR A 52 4.85 -7.73 5.80
CA TYR A 52 4.81 -6.33 6.18
C TYR A 52 3.42 -5.81 5.93
N ALA A 53 2.81 -5.21 6.94
CA ALA A 53 1.48 -4.62 6.88
C ALA A 53 1.56 -3.12 7.16
N VAL A 54 0.89 -2.32 6.35
CA VAL A 54 0.77 -0.87 6.49
C VAL A 54 -0.69 -0.47 6.59
N TRP A 55 -1.02 0.49 7.46
CA TRP A 55 -2.39 0.95 7.66
C TRP A 55 -2.46 2.41 8.09
N THR A 56 -3.67 2.97 8.01
CA THR A 56 -3.96 4.29 8.59
C THR A 56 -4.52 4.12 10.00
N GLU A 57 -3.97 4.84 10.96
CA GLU A 57 -4.37 4.82 12.38
C GLU A 57 -4.40 6.23 12.98
N GLY A 58 -5.24 6.43 14.01
CA GLY A 58 -5.16 7.59 14.90
C GLY A 58 -5.39 8.93 14.20
N TRP A 59 -6.60 9.12 13.64
CA TRP A 59 -6.97 10.33 12.88
C TRP A 59 -5.89 10.74 11.87
N TYR A 60 -5.55 9.80 10.97
CA TYR A 60 -4.76 10.05 9.75
C TYR A 60 -3.23 10.05 9.92
N ASN A 61 -2.68 8.95 10.44
CA ASN A 61 -1.25 8.66 10.40
C ASN A 61 -1.00 7.29 9.77
N ILE A 62 0.14 7.12 9.11
CA ILE A 62 0.53 5.83 8.52
C ILE A 62 1.40 5.07 9.51
N PHE A 63 1.04 3.82 9.75
CA PHE A 63 1.79 2.89 10.59
C PHE A 63 2.13 1.61 9.85
N LEU A 64 3.19 0.95 10.30
CA LEU A 64 3.65 -0.33 9.79
C LEU A 64 3.97 -1.30 10.93
N ARG A 65 3.76 -2.59 10.65
CA ARG A 65 4.30 -3.72 11.41
C ARG A 65 4.86 -4.75 10.44
N ALA A 66 5.92 -5.42 10.86
CA ALA A 66 6.46 -6.58 10.17
C ALA A 66 6.21 -7.84 11.01
N LYS A 67 5.98 -8.98 10.36
CA LYS A 67 6.01 -10.31 10.96
C LYS A 67 7.35 -10.93 10.59
N LEU A 68 8.28 -10.95 11.54
CA LEU A 68 9.64 -11.43 11.36
C LEU A 68 9.83 -12.68 12.22
N GLY A 69 10.33 -13.77 11.63
CA GLY A 69 10.48 -15.04 12.36
C GLY A 69 9.18 -15.54 13.00
N GLY A 70 8.03 -15.24 12.38
CA GLY A 70 6.71 -15.63 12.88
C GLY A 70 6.07 -14.70 13.90
N ASN A 71 6.77 -13.66 14.38
CA ASN A 71 6.26 -12.73 15.40
C ASN A 71 6.08 -11.32 14.83
N TRP A 72 4.99 -10.66 15.22
CA TRP A 72 4.76 -9.25 14.86
C TRP A 72 5.69 -8.33 15.66
N THR A 73 6.28 -7.35 14.98
CA THR A 73 7.02 -6.25 15.61
C THR A 73 6.07 -5.28 16.32
N ASN A 74 6.63 -4.31 17.03
CA ASN A 74 5.88 -3.13 17.47
C ASN A 74 5.40 -2.29 16.28
N SER A 75 4.37 -1.48 16.51
CA SER A 75 3.92 -0.46 15.55
C SER A 75 4.98 0.60 15.36
N GLU A 76 5.27 0.92 14.10
CA GLU A 76 6.15 2.03 13.75
C GLU A 76 5.38 3.08 12.95
N LYS A 77 5.51 4.35 13.34
CA LYS A 77 4.91 5.47 12.60
C LYS A 77 5.75 5.78 11.35
N ILE A 78 5.15 5.63 10.17
CA ILE A 78 5.78 5.88 8.88
C ILE A 78 5.68 7.35 8.49
N SER A 79 4.51 7.99 8.68
CA SER A 79 4.26 9.39 8.31
C SER A 79 4.85 10.40 9.31
N VAL A 80 6.13 10.24 9.66
CA VAL A 80 6.84 11.18 10.52
C VAL A 80 6.90 12.59 9.91
N GLY A 81 6.97 13.61 10.77
CA GLY A 81 6.97 15.01 10.35
C GLY A 81 5.62 15.57 9.88
N SER A 82 4.57 14.75 9.75
CA SER A 82 3.20 15.26 9.57
C SER A 82 2.74 15.95 10.87
N PRO A 83 2.11 17.14 10.80
CA PRO A 83 1.56 17.83 11.97
C PRO A 83 0.37 17.08 12.59
N GLY A 84 -0.19 16.08 11.90
CA GLY A 84 -1.38 15.34 12.31
C GLY A 84 -2.66 16.17 12.29
N GLY A 85 -3.77 15.53 12.67
CA GLY A 85 -5.09 16.17 12.65
C GLY A 85 -5.51 16.59 11.24
N ILE A 86 -6.37 17.61 11.14
CA ILE A 86 -6.93 18.04 9.85
C ILE A 86 -5.90 18.67 8.89
N TYR A 87 -4.74 19.09 9.39
CA TYR A 87 -3.67 19.73 8.60
C TYR A 87 -2.50 18.79 8.28
N GLY A 88 -2.57 17.54 8.72
CA GLY A 88 -1.53 16.54 8.54
C GLY A 88 -2.13 15.17 8.28
N ILE A 89 -3.19 15.15 7.48
CA ILE A 89 -3.88 13.91 7.11
C ILE A 89 -2.92 13.07 6.30
N SER A 90 -2.45 11.96 6.85
CA SER A 90 -1.77 10.90 6.11
C SER A 90 -2.72 9.71 5.93
N ALA A 91 -2.97 9.30 4.69
CA ALA A 91 -3.93 8.24 4.38
C ALA A 91 -3.50 7.41 3.16
N TYR A 92 -4.25 6.33 2.91
CA TYR A 92 -4.14 5.52 1.70
C TYR A 92 -2.74 4.95 1.42
N PRO A 93 -2.11 4.28 2.40
CA PRO A 93 -0.76 3.78 2.20
C PRO A 93 -0.72 2.57 1.26
N ALA A 94 0.35 2.46 0.49
CA ALA A 94 0.70 1.27 -0.27
C ALA A 94 2.13 0.82 0.06
N ILE A 95 2.39 -0.49 0.01
CA ILE A 95 3.69 -1.06 0.36
C ILE A 95 4.21 -2.00 -0.74
N ALA A 96 5.52 -1.94 -1.00
CA ALA A 96 6.28 -2.93 -1.76
C ALA A 96 7.53 -3.32 -0.97
N VAL A 97 7.96 -4.58 -1.09
CA VAL A 97 9.13 -5.10 -0.36
C VAL A 97 9.95 -5.97 -1.29
N ARG A 98 11.27 -5.87 -1.17
CA ARG A 98 12.20 -6.79 -1.83
C ARG A 98 13.53 -6.83 -1.08
N ASN A 99 14.06 -8.03 -0.85
CA ASN A 99 15.41 -8.23 -0.30
C ASN A 99 15.63 -7.44 1.01
N GLY A 100 14.63 -7.39 1.88
CA GLY A 100 14.63 -6.63 3.13
C GLY A 100 14.46 -5.11 2.99
N GLU A 101 14.42 -4.57 1.77
CA GLU A 101 14.09 -3.17 1.53
C GLU A 101 12.57 -2.98 1.49
N VAL A 102 12.08 -1.99 2.24
CA VAL A 102 10.65 -1.67 2.34
C VAL A 102 10.38 -0.30 1.73
N TYR A 103 9.34 -0.23 0.91
CA TYR A 103 8.93 0.96 0.20
C TYR A 103 7.49 1.27 0.57
N VAL A 104 7.27 2.42 1.20
CA VAL A 104 5.92 2.87 1.57
C VAL A 104 5.63 4.18 0.89
N VAL A 105 4.46 4.26 0.26
CA VAL A 105 3.89 5.50 -0.28
C VAL A 105 2.54 5.79 0.34
N TRP A 106 2.16 7.06 0.45
CA TRP A 106 0.88 7.48 1.02
C TRP A 106 0.49 8.88 0.53
N GLU A 107 -0.77 9.26 0.69
CA GLU A 107 -1.22 10.64 0.50
C GLU A 107 -1.01 11.43 1.79
N ASP A 108 -0.49 12.64 1.70
CA ASP A 108 -0.24 13.50 2.85
C ASP A 108 -0.67 14.94 2.62
N TYR A 109 -1.48 15.48 3.52
CA TYR A 109 -2.01 16.84 3.44
C TYR A 109 -1.14 17.90 4.13
N ARG A 110 0.07 17.55 4.59
CA ARG A 110 0.96 18.49 5.30
C ARG A 110 1.37 19.74 4.51
N THR A 111 1.20 19.70 3.19
CA THR A 111 1.52 20.76 2.23
C THR A 111 0.33 21.65 1.86
N ARG A 112 -0.86 21.42 2.45
CA ARG A 112 -2.15 22.08 2.16
C ARG A 112 -2.85 21.67 0.87
N ASP A 113 -2.21 20.79 0.11
CA ASP A 113 -2.76 19.95 -0.95
C ASP A 113 -2.30 18.52 -0.64
N PHE A 114 -3.09 17.49 -0.97
CA PHE A 114 -2.63 16.13 -0.78
C PHE A 114 -1.56 15.82 -1.81
N GLU A 115 -0.40 15.44 -1.30
CA GLU A 115 0.77 15.08 -2.09
C GLU A 115 1.11 13.62 -1.86
N ILE A 116 1.72 12.96 -2.86
CA ILE A 116 2.23 11.61 -2.67
C ILE A 116 3.57 11.67 -1.96
N PHE A 117 3.64 11.09 -0.77
CA PHE A 117 4.88 10.93 -0.02
C PHE A 117 5.42 9.51 -0.13
N TYR A 118 6.74 9.41 -0.02
CA TYR A 118 7.48 8.16 -0.05
C TYR A 118 8.46 8.06 1.11
N ARG A 119 8.64 6.84 1.62
CA ARG A 119 9.69 6.51 2.59
C ARG A 119 10.26 5.13 2.30
N LYS A 120 11.59 5.03 2.38
CA LYS A 120 12.34 3.79 2.18
C LYS A 120 12.98 3.31 3.48
N PHE A 121 12.94 2.00 3.71
CA PHE A 121 13.78 1.29 4.67
C PHE A 121 14.91 0.56 3.93
N SER A 122 16.16 0.79 4.35
CA SER A 122 17.35 0.05 3.89
C SER A 122 18.34 -0.07 5.05
N GLY A 123 18.07 -1.01 5.96
CA GLY A 123 18.77 -1.10 7.26
C GLY A 123 18.37 -0.01 8.28
N GLY A 124 17.53 0.93 7.86
CA GLY A 124 16.96 2.02 8.64
C GLY A 124 16.04 2.86 7.77
N TRP A 125 15.10 3.58 8.36
CA TRP A 125 14.21 4.46 7.60
C TRP A 125 14.89 5.76 7.21
N GLY A 126 14.77 6.13 5.94
CA GLY A 126 15.04 7.48 5.47
C GLY A 126 13.99 8.50 5.95
N SER A 127 14.19 9.76 5.58
CA SER A 127 13.18 10.81 5.76
C SER A 127 12.05 10.65 4.72
N PRO A 128 10.81 11.04 5.04
CA PRO A 128 9.74 11.18 4.05
C PRO A 128 10.10 12.19 2.95
N ILE A 129 9.77 11.86 1.70
CA ILE A 129 10.05 12.69 0.51
C ILE A 129 8.73 12.88 -0.27
N PRO A 130 8.33 14.12 -0.62
CA PRO A 130 7.22 14.35 -1.55
C PRO A 130 7.63 13.97 -2.98
N LEU A 131 6.75 13.31 -3.73
CA LEU A 131 7.02 12.78 -5.07
C LEU A 131 6.11 13.33 -6.17
N SER A 132 4.91 13.83 -5.88
CA SER A 132 4.04 14.47 -6.90
C SER A 132 4.60 15.83 -7.30
N GLY A 133 4.88 16.70 -6.33
CA GLY A 133 5.69 17.91 -6.51
C GLY A 133 4.98 19.04 -7.25
N ASP A 134 3.66 19.04 -7.29
CA ASP A 134 2.82 20.08 -7.90
C ASP A 134 1.77 20.60 -6.90
N PRO A 135 1.24 21.83 -7.09
CA PRO A 135 0.22 22.39 -6.21
C PRO A 135 -1.19 21.93 -6.61
N ALA A 136 -1.38 20.63 -6.87
CA ALA A 136 -2.67 20.03 -7.18
C ALA A 136 -2.88 18.74 -6.37
N GLU A 137 -4.11 18.25 -6.35
CA GLU A 137 -4.45 17.09 -5.55
C GLU A 137 -3.90 15.82 -6.17
N SER A 138 -2.94 15.20 -5.49
CA SER A 138 -2.37 13.90 -5.82
C SER A 138 -2.86 12.84 -4.85
N ARG A 139 -3.53 11.81 -5.39
CA ARG A 139 -4.27 10.82 -4.61
C ARG A 139 -4.01 9.40 -5.08
N VAL A 140 -4.46 8.46 -4.26
CA VAL A 140 -4.56 7.02 -4.50
C VAL A 140 -3.24 6.41 -5.02
N PRO A 141 -2.13 6.54 -4.28
CA PRO A 141 -0.86 6.00 -4.72
C PRO A 141 -0.87 4.47 -4.62
N VAL A 142 -0.26 3.82 -5.60
CA VAL A 142 0.05 2.39 -5.62
C VAL A 142 1.51 2.18 -6.04
N ILE A 143 2.13 1.12 -5.52
CA ILE A 143 3.55 0.86 -5.71
C ILE A 143 3.82 -0.63 -5.97
N THR A 144 4.78 -0.92 -6.84
CA THR A 144 5.35 -2.26 -7.03
C THR A 144 6.86 -2.18 -7.23
N VAL A 145 7.58 -3.24 -6.89
CA VAL A 145 9.01 -3.42 -7.18
C VAL A 145 9.16 -4.64 -8.07
N THR A 146 9.85 -4.54 -9.22
CA THR A 146 10.06 -5.65 -10.16
C THR A 146 11.09 -6.65 -9.65
N ASP A 147 11.27 -7.77 -10.37
CA ASP A 147 12.32 -8.77 -10.15
C ASP A 147 13.73 -8.28 -10.53
N GLY A 148 13.87 -7.10 -11.14
CA GLY A 148 15.16 -6.39 -11.36
C GLY A 148 15.43 -5.25 -10.40
N GLY A 149 14.41 -4.82 -9.65
CA GLY A 149 14.54 -3.87 -8.54
C GLY A 149 14.14 -2.46 -8.91
N LYS A 150 13.57 -2.28 -10.12
CA LYS A 150 12.90 -1.04 -10.51
C LYS A 150 11.62 -0.90 -9.69
N ILE A 151 11.34 0.31 -9.21
CA ILE A 151 10.13 0.59 -8.44
C ILE A 151 9.22 1.45 -9.29
N PHE A 152 7.96 1.07 -9.39
CA PHE A 152 6.93 1.80 -10.12
C PHE A 152 5.94 2.36 -9.12
N LEU A 153 5.82 3.67 -9.09
CA LEU A 153 4.81 4.42 -8.34
C LEU A 153 3.81 4.96 -9.33
N ILE A 154 2.53 4.70 -9.10
CA ILE A 154 1.41 5.20 -9.91
C ILE A 154 0.40 5.87 -8.98
N TRP A 155 -0.18 6.99 -9.41
CA TRP A 155 -1.18 7.74 -8.64
C TRP A 155 -2.14 8.46 -9.58
N GLN A 156 -3.24 8.98 -9.04
CA GLN A 156 -4.12 9.90 -9.75
C GLN A 156 -3.82 11.35 -9.34
N ASP A 157 -3.93 12.28 -10.26
CA ASP A 157 -3.42 13.64 -10.07
C ASP A 157 -4.29 14.66 -10.81
N GLU A 158 -4.61 15.78 -10.17
CA GLU A 158 -5.50 16.82 -10.70
C GLU A 158 -4.74 18.00 -11.37
N ARG A 159 -3.42 17.90 -11.58
CA ARG A 159 -2.59 19.01 -12.11
C ARG A 159 -3.03 19.61 -13.44
N THR A 160 -3.84 18.91 -14.22
CA THR A 160 -4.38 19.37 -15.52
C THR A 160 -5.84 19.84 -15.44
N GLY A 161 -6.42 19.89 -14.24
CA GLY A 161 -7.81 20.31 -13.99
C GLY A 161 -8.83 19.17 -13.94
N THR A 162 -8.44 17.94 -14.26
CA THR A 162 -9.19 16.71 -14.03
C THR A 162 -8.23 15.64 -13.49
N TYR A 163 -8.75 14.65 -12.76
CA TYR A 163 -7.91 13.53 -12.33
C TYR A 163 -7.43 12.74 -13.54
N GLU A 164 -6.11 12.52 -13.60
CA GLU A 164 -5.42 11.73 -14.61
C GLU A 164 -4.43 10.78 -13.93
N ILE A 165 -4.00 9.71 -14.62
CA ILE A 165 -3.04 8.76 -14.04
C ILE A 165 -1.62 9.17 -14.39
N TYR A 166 -0.76 9.23 -13.37
CA TYR A 166 0.66 9.54 -13.50
C TYR A 166 1.53 8.45 -12.87
N SER A 167 2.79 8.42 -13.30
CA SER A 167 3.78 7.44 -12.89
C SER A 167 5.15 8.07 -12.66
N LYS A 168 5.93 7.45 -11.77
CA LYS A 168 7.36 7.66 -11.58
C LYS A 168 8.04 6.30 -11.44
N ILE A 169 9.24 6.20 -12.02
CA ILE A 169 10.07 5.00 -11.93
C ILE A 169 11.31 5.31 -11.11
N TYR A 170 11.57 4.53 -10.05
CA TYR A 170 12.84 4.54 -9.35
C TYR A 170 13.77 3.52 -10.00
N SER A 171 14.91 3.98 -10.49
CA SER A 171 15.96 3.14 -11.05
C SER A 171 17.32 3.79 -10.80
N ASN A 172 18.38 2.98 -10.70
CA ASN A 172 19.75 3.48 -10.51
C ASN A 172 19.91 4.47 -9.34
N GLY A 173 19.16 4.28 -8.26
CA GLY A 173 19.27 5.11 -7.06
C GLY A 173 18.47 6.42 -7.06
N THR A 174 17.68 6.69 -8.11
CA THR A 174 16.90 7.94 -8.22
C THR A 174 15.51 7.71 -8.79
N TRP A 175 14.58 8.59 -8.41
CA TRP A 175 13.29 8.72 -9.09
C TRP A 175 13.48 9.46 -10.43
N GLY A 176 12.83 8.95 -11.47
CA GLY A 176 12.77 9.59 -12.78
C GLY A 176 11.77 10.75 -12.86
N ALA A 177 11.59 11.22 -14.09
CA ALA A 177 10.56 12.21 -14.41
C ALA A 177 9.16 11.66 -14.13
N THR A 178 8.20 12.57 -13.95
CA THR A 178 6.79 12.20 -13.87
C THR A 178 6.23 12.01 -15.28
N GLU A 179 5.52 10.91 -15.50
CA GLU A 179 4.95 10.54 -16.81
C GLU A 179 3.44 10.34 -16.69
N LYS A 180 2.67 10.89 -17.63
CA LYS A 180 1.22 10.66 -17.72
C LYS A 180 0.95 9.31 -18.41
N LEU A 181 0.07 8.50 -17.84
CA LEU A 181 -0.33 7.20 -18.38
C LEU A 181 -1.73 7.20 -19.01
N SER A 182 -2.68 7.96 -18.46
CA SER A 182 -4.06 8.01 -18.98
C SER A 182 -4.14 8.72 -20.33
N SER A 183 -5.17 8.40 -21.11
CA SER A 183 -5.33 8.93 -22.48
C SER A 183 -6.52 9.88 -22.63
N ASN A 184 -7.59 9.68 -21.87
CA ASN A 184 -8.77 10.54 -21.88
C ASN A 184 -8.60 11.75 -20.93
N THR A 185 -9.47 12.75 -21.09
CA THR A 185 -9.41 14.06 -20.44
C THR A 185 -10.52 14.30 -19.42
N LEU A 186 -11.55 13.44 -19.35
CA LEU A 186 -12.68 13.67 -18.43
C LEU A 186 -12.36 13.25 -16.99
N TYR A 187 -11.81 12.06 -16.81
CA TYR A 187 -11.41 11.51 -15.50
C TYR A 187 -10.65 10.21 -15.72
N ALA A 188 -9.58 10.01 -14.95
CA ALA A 188 -8.94 8.74 -14.73
C ALA A 188 -8.54 8.59 -13.25
N GLY A 189 -8.82 7.44 -12.64
CA GLY A 189 -8.61 7.27 -11.21
C GLY A 189 -8.53 5.82 -10.74
N PHE A 190 -8.32 5.66 -9.44
CA PHE A 190 -8.25 4.37 -8.75
C PHE A 190 -7.27 3.36 -9.39
N PRO A 191 -5.99 3.74 -9.59
CA PRO A 191 -5.03 2.83 -10.20
C PRO A 191 -4.75 1.62 -9.30
N THR A 192 -4.44 0.49 -9.94
CA THR A 192 -3.83 -0.70 -9.34
C THR A 192 -2.66 -1.16 -10.20
N VAL A 193 -1.67 -1.78 -9.59
CA VAL A 193 -0.42 -2.17 -10.26
C VAL A 193 0.07 -3.53 -9.79
N THR A 194 0.65 -4.33 -10.69
CA THR A 194 1.40 -5.55 -10.38
C THR A 194 2.57 -5.74 -11.35
N HIS A 195 3.44 -6.69 -11.08
CA HIS A 195 4.51 -7.09 -11.99
C HIS A 195 4.58 -8.60 -12.17
N TYR A 196 5.26 -9.03 -13.24
CA TYR A 196 5.75 -10.39 -13.46
C TYR A 196 7.13 -10.28 -14.13
N GLY A 197 8.19 -10.69 -13.42
CA GLY A 197 9.55 -10.40 -13.89
C GLY A 197 9.83 -8.89 -13.90
N GLU A 198 10.32 -8.39 -15.05
CA GLU A 198 10.49 -6.95 -15.31
C GLU A 198 9.24 -6.27 -15.87
N THR A 199 8.21 -7.03 -16.23
CA THR A 199 7.00 -6.48 -16.85
C THR A 199 6.07 -5.96 -15.77
N VAL A 200 5.58 -4.73 -15.93
CA VAL A 200 4.62 -4.10 -15.01
C VAL A 200 3.29 -3.91 -15.71
N TYR A 201 2.21 -4.25 -15.03
CA TYR A 201 0.84 -4.09 -15.49
C TYR A 201 0.12 -3.14 -14.54
N ALA A 202 -0.45 -2.08 -15.12
CA ALA A 202 -1.29 -1.13 -14.41
C ALA A 202 -2.70 -1.17 -14.99
N VAL A 203 -3.71 -1.00 -14.13
CA VAL A 203 -5.13 -0.91 -14.49
C VAL A 203 -5.75 0.25 -13.73
N TRP A 204 -6.64 1.00 -14.36
CA TRP A 204 -7.36 2.13 -13.76
C TRP A 204 -8.73 2.32 -14.41
N GLU A 205 -9.55 3.18 -13.80
CA GLU A 205 -10.85 3.58 -14.34
C GLU A 205 -10.68 4.85 -15.17
N GLU A 206 -11.31 4.96 -16.35
CA GLU A 206 -11.50 6.23 -17.07
C GLU A 206 -12.98 6.46 -17.38
N ILE A 207 -13.39 7.74 -17.51
CA ILE A 207 -14.74 8.09 -17.99
C ILE A 207 -14.75 8.22 -19.51
N GLU A 208 -15.61 7.43 -20.17
CA GLU A 208 -15.92 7.54 -21.59
C GLU A 208 -17.43 7.56 -21.81
N ASN A 209 -17.95 8.51 -22.59
CA ASN A 209 -19.36 8.59 -22.99
C ASN A 209 -20.40 8.40 -21.85
N ASN A 210 -20.16 9.02 -20.69
CA ASN A 210 -20.98 8.95 -19.45
C ASN A 210 -20.93 7.61 -18.67
N GLY A 211 -20.01 6.70 -19.00
CA GLY A 211 -19.72 5.49 -18.24
C GLY A 211 -18.28 5.43 -17.73
N TYR A 212 -18.00 4.51 -16.79
CA TYR A 212 -16.63 4.16 -16.39
C TYR A 212 -16.19 2.88 -17.10
N GLU A 213 -15.02 2.91 -17.72
CA GLU A 213 -14.38 1.76 -18.34
C GLU A 213 -13.01 1.49 -17.70
N LEU A 214 -12.53 0.24 -17.78
CA LEU A 214 -11.23 -0.15 -17.27
C LEU A 214 -10.18 -0.07 -18.36
N TYR A 215 -9.13 0.70 -18.09
CA TYR A 215 -7.98 0.89 -18.95
C TYR A 215 -6.78 0.18 -18.37
N THR A 216 -5.85 -0.23 -19.23
CA THR A 216 -4.62 -0.90 -18.82
C THR A 216 -3.41 -0.35 -19.57
N SER A 217 -2.27 -0.31 -18.90
CA SER A 217 -0.98 -0.07 -19.55
C SER A 217 0.04 -1.08 -19.05
N THR A 218 0.94 -1.44 -19.95
CA THR A 218 2.00 -2.40 -19.71
C THR A 218 3.34 -1.72 -19.96
N TYR A 219 4.23 -1.79 -18.97
CA TYR A 219 5.63 -1.46 -19.15
C TYR A 219 6.42 -2.75 -19.35
N SER A 220 7.02 -2.91 -20.53
CA SER A 220 7.90 -4.02 -20.89
C SER A 220 9.30 -3.45 -21.21
N GLY A 221 10.13 -3.28 -20.18
CA GLY A 221 11.46 -2.68 -20.32
C GLY A 221 12.51 -3.37 -19.45
N GLY A 222 13.47 -4.04 -20.10
CA GLY A 222 14.66 -4.66 -19.49
C GLY A 222 15.52 -3.69 -18.69
#